data_AF-A0A838JEB1-F1
#
_entry.id   AF-A0A838JEB1-F1
#
_cell.length_a   1.000
_cell.length_b   1.000
_cell.length_c   1.000
_cell.angle_alpha   90.00
_cell.angle_beta   90.00
_cell.angle_gamma   90.00
#
_symmetry.space_group_name_H-M   'P 1'
#
loop_
_entity.id
_entity.type
_entity.pdbx_description
1 polymer ?
#
loop_
_entity_poly.entity_id
_entity_poly.type
_entity_poly.pdbx_seq_one_letter_code
_entity_poly.pdbx_strand_id
1 'polypeptide(L)'
;MFLRRKLRFGGTLMIIGGLVAAAGEIVNILNMDVLSSSWRLSLGLIVIGMLILILGLSTFASTSDQVTGFGFVGSILLTLGGLLLIIGTIALDWIILPFLINVSNTIAAAINQPTAAAQDQLNTIINTLNNLSNTIQKVFPGAVPHVAIVHLPKADGRALINSVLVQLNVPTLDSLQWWGHFSLSGGPLTLGCLIMGLALPHRNDRPTLPSALLILFALLNIVCQLVHTIPPLFGNLTAIGLFLTLAWIGLSAWSARQREIVYADDDEEVVILES
;
A
#
# COMPACT_ATOMS: atom_id res chain seq x y z
N MET A 1 9.13 9.50 -37.32
CA MET A 1 8.25 10.32 -36.45
C MET A 1 7.34 9.50 -35.50
N PHE A 2 6.73 8.40 -35.94
CA PHE A 2 5.75 7.63 -35.16
C PHE A 2 6.30 7.01 -33.87
N LEU A 3 7.47 6.36 -33.92
CA LEU A 3 8.17 5.81 -32.74
C LEU A 3 8.46 6.88 -31.68
N ARG A 4 8.81 8.10 -32.11
CA ARG A 4 9.06 9.23 -31.20
C ARG A 4 7.80 9.68 -30.45
N ARG A 5 6.66 9.72 -31.13
CA ARG A 5 5.37 10.06 -30.48
C ARG A 5 4.94 8.98 -29.49
N LYS A 6 5.12 7.70 -29.85
CA LYS A 6 4.83 6.58 -28.94
C LYS A 6 5.68 6.60 -27.68
N LEU A 7 6.99 6.85 -27.81
CA LEU A 7 7.88 6.94 -26.65
C LEU A 7 7.48 8.10 -25.72
N ARG A 8 7.16 9.28 -26.28
CA ARG A 8 6.67 10.43 -25.50
C ARG A 8 5.36 10.12 -24.78
N PHE A 9 4.43 9.48 -25.47
CA PHE A 9 3.18 9.04 -24.88
C PHE A 9 3.41 8.07 -23.72
N GLY A 10 4.30 7.08 -23.89
CA GLY A 10 4.71 6.17 -22.82
C GLY A 10 5.32 6.89 -21.62
N GLY A 11 6.26 7.81 -21.85
CA GLY A 11 6.87 8.63 -20.80
C GLY A 11 5.87 9.50 -20.04
N THR A 12 4.94 10.16 -20.75
CA THR A 12 3.86 10.95 -20.12
C THR A 12 2.96 10.08 -19.25
N LEU A 13 2.57 8.89 -19.73
CA LEU A 13 1.79 7.94 -18.95
C LEU A 13 2.56 7.47 -17.70
N MET A 14 3.87 7.20 -17.79
CA MET A 14 4.68 6.86 -16.62
C MET A 14 4.71 7.98 -15.59
N ILE A 15 4.82 9.24 -16.02
CA ILE A 15 4.79 10.40 -15.13
C ILE A 15 3.44 10.51 -14.43
N ILE A 16 2.34 10.50 -15.19
CA ILE A 16 0.99 10.64 -14.64
C ILE A 16 0.68 9.48 -13.70
N GLY A 17 0.92 8.24 -14.14
CA GLY A 17 0.65 7.05 -13.36
C GLY A 17 1.45 7.00 -12.06
N GLY A 18 2.74 7.34 -12.11
CA GLY A 18 3.60 7.38 -10.93
C GLY A 18 3.18 8.46 -9.93
N LEU A 19 2.81 9.66 -10.40
CA LEU A 19 2.33 10.73 -9.52
C LEU A 19 0.98 10.39 -8.88
N VAL A 20 0.04 9.81 -9.64
CA VAL A 20 -1.28 9.41 -9.13
C VAL A 20 -1.13 8.28 -8.10
N ALA A 21 -0.28 7.29 -8.35
CA ALA A 21 -0.01 6.22 -7.40
C ALA A 21 0.67 6.74 -6.12
N ALA A 22 1.66 7.63 -6.26
CA ALA A 22 2.30 8.28 -5.11
C ALA A 22 1.32 9.13 -4.29
N ALA A 23 0.40 9.85 -4.93
CA ALA A 23 -0.65 10.59 -4.24
C ALA A 23 -1.58 9.65 -3.46
N GLY A 24 -1.94 8.50 -4.05
CA GLY A 24 -2.69 7.46 -3.37
C GLY A 24 -2.01 6.96 -2.10
N GLU A 25 -0.71 6.67 -2.15
CA GLU A 25 0.09 6.30 -0.98
C GLU A 25 0.19 7.40 0.08
N ILE A 26 0.29 8.67 -0.33
CA ILE A 26 0.28 9.79 0.62
C ILE A 26 -1.06 9.85 1.36
N VAL A 27 -2.19 9.71 0.65
CA VAL A 27 -3.52 9.64 1.30
C VAL A 27 -3.61 8.43 2.23
N ASN A 28 -3.00 7.31 1.85
CA ASN A 28 -2.96 6.10 2.68
C ASN A 28 -2.27 6.34 4.02
N ILE A 29 -1.11 7.00 3.99
CA ILE A 29 -0.34 7.33 5.19
C ILE A 29 -1.14 8.22 6.15
N LEU A 30 -1.93 9.14 5.60
CA LEU A 30 -2.74 10.07 6.38
C LEU A 30 -3.97 9.39 7.01
N ASN A 31 -4.45 8.28 6.47
CA ASN A 31 -5.66 7.59 6.94
C ASN A 31 -5.52 6.06 6.84
N MET A 32 -4.99 5.44 7.89
CA MET A 32 -4.78 3.98 7.96
C MET A 32 -6.03 3.17 8.39
N ASP A 33 -7.22 3.78 8.44
CA ASP A 33 -8.44 3.09 8.81
C ASP A 33 -9.06 2.37 7.59
N VAL A 34 -8.98 1.04 7.58
CA VAL A 34 -9.46 0.16 6.51
C VAL A 34 -10.97 0.29 6.23
N LEU A 35 -11.75 0.79 7.19
CA LEU A 35 -13.20 1.00 7.03
C LEU A 35 -13.56 2.40 6.53
N SER A 36 -12.59 3.33 6.52
CA SER A 36 -12.82 4.71 6.14
C SER A 36 -13.03 4.89 4.63
N SER A 37 -13.76 5.94 4.24
CA SER A 37 -13.90 6.32 2.83
C SER A 37 -12.59 6.84 2.22
N SER A 38 -11.72 7.43 3.04
CA SER A 38 -10.39 7.90 2.62
C SER A 38 -9.45 6.76 2.26
N TRP A 39 -9.54 5.61 2.94
CA TRP A 39 -8.84 4.38 2.55
C TRP A 39 -9.24 3.94 1.14
N ARG A 40 -10.54 3.84 0.85
CA ARG A 40 -11.03 3.45 -0.49
C ARG A 40 -10.60 4.41 -1.60
N LEU A 41 -10.59 5.73 -1.30
CA LEU A 41 -10.09 6.74 -2.22
C LEU A 41 -8.59 6.52 -2.52
N SER A 42 -7.80 6.27 -1.48
CA SER A 42 -6.38 5.94 -1.61
C SER A 42 -6.17 4.70 -2.48
N LEU A 43 -6.88 3.60 -2.21
CA LEU A 43 -6.80 2.38 -3.02
C LEU A 43 -7.14 2.65 -4.49
N GLY A 44 -8.21 3.42 -4.73
CA GLY A 44 -8.63 3.80 -6.08
C GLY A 44 -7.56 4.59 -6.83
N LEU A 45 -6.91 5.55 -6.17
CA LEU A 45 -5.80 6.30 -6.74
C LEU A 45 -4.61 5.40 -7.05
N ILE A 46 -4.23 4.49 -6.15
CA ILE A 46 -3.12 3.55 -6.36
C ILE A 46 -3.41 2.65 -7.57
N VAL A 47 -4.61 2.05 -7.63
CA VAL A 47 -5.01 1.15 -8.73
C VAL A 47 -5.04 1.89 -10.07
N ILE A 48 -5.67 3.06 -10.14
CA ILE A 48 -5.74 3.86 -11.37
C ILE A 48 -4.34 4.32 -11.80
N GLY A 49 -3.54 4.82 -10.85
CA GLY A 49 -2.16 5.24 -11.10
C GLY A 49 -1.31 4.09 -11.64
N MET A 50 -1.43 2.90 -11.04
CA MET A 50 -0.70 1.71 -11.48
C MET A 50 -1.13 1.23 -12.86
N LEU A 51 -2.43 1.24 -13.19
CA LEU A 51 -2.91 0.91 -14.53
C LEU A 51 -2.32 1.84 -15.60
N ILE A 52 -2.33 3.15 -15.34
CA ILE A 52 -1.73 4.15 -16.23
C ILE A 52 -0.22 3.91 -16.35
N LEU A 53 0.45 3.62 -15.24
CA LEU A 53 1.90 3.37 -15.21
C LEU A 53 2.28 2.13 -16.01
N ILE A 54 1.54 1.02 -15.89
CA ILE A 54 1.79 -0.23 -16.65
C ILE A 54 1.67 0.02 -18.16
N LEU A 55 0.62 0.74 -18.58
CA LEU A 55 0.42 1.12 -19.97
C LEU A 55 1.56 1.99 -20.49
N GLY A 56 2.00 2.96 -19.68
CA GLY A 56 3.16 3.80 -19.97
C GLY A 56 4.45 3.01 -20.10
N LEU A 57 4.72 2.12 -19.15
CA LEU A 57 5.91 1.28 -19.09
C LEU A 57 5.98 0.31 -20.27
N SER A 58 4.87 -0.35 -20.61
CA SER A 58 4.79 -1.28 -21.74
C SER A 58 5.04 -0.57 -23.08
N THR A 59 4.45 0.63 -23.23
CA THR A 59 4.67 1.47 -24.41
C THR A 59 6.11 1.98 -24.48
N PHE A 60 6.68 2.35 -23.33
CA PHE A 60 8.05 2.82 -23.23
C PHE A 60 9.05 1.69 -23.56
N ALA A 61 8.93 0.52 -22.94
CA ALA A 61 9.84 -0.60 -23.13
C ALA A 61 9.81 -1.17 -24.56
N SER A 62 8.66 -1.17 -25.23
CA SER A 62 8.53 -1.65 -26.61
C SER A 62 9.05 -0.69 -27.68
N THR A 63 9.25 0.58 -27.34
CA THR A 63 9.66 1.62 -28.31
C THR A 63 10.99 2.29 -27.96
N SER A 64 11.53 2.00 -26.79
CA SER A 64 12.77 2.57 -26.33
C SER A 64 13.94 1.71 -26.79
N ASP A 65 14.75 2.27 -27.68
CA ASP A 65 16.07 1.72 -28.01
C ASP A 65 16.98 1.65 -26.78
N GLN A 66 16.58 2.30 -25.65
CA GLN A 66 17.33 2.41 -24.40
C GLN A 66 17.29 1.15 -23.53
N VAL A 67 16.36 0.24 -23.79
CA VAL A 67 16.12 -0.94 -22.94
C VAL A 67 16.92 -2.13 -23.47
N THR A 68 17.93 -2.57 -22.70
CA THR A 68 18.68 -3.80 -22.98
C THR A 68 17.78 -5.04 -22.76
N GLY A 69 18.18 -6.22 -23.24
CA GLY A 69 17.42 -7.45 -22.98
C GLY A 69 17.16 -7.69 -21.49
N PHE A 70 18.11 -7.33 -20.62
CA PHE A 70 17.94 -7.39 -19.17
C PHE A 70 16.95 -6.33 -18.63
N GLY A 71 16.98 -5.11 -19.18
CA GLY A 71 15.99 -4.08 -18.87
C GLY A 71 14.57 -4.43 -19.32
N PHE A 72 14.45 -5.19 -20.42
CA PHE A 72 13.16 -5.69 -20.90
C PHE A 72 12.55 -6.72 -19.95
N VAL A 73 13.38 -7.64 -19.42
CA VAL A 73 12.96 -8.57 -18.36
C VAL A 73 12.52 -7.79 -17.11
N GLY A 74 13.27 -6.77 -16.70
CA GLY A 74 12.88 -5.89 -15.59
C GLY A 74 11.51 -5.22 -15.83
N SER A 75 11.26 -4.72 -17.03
CA SER A 75 9.98 -4.11 -17.40
C SER A 75 8.80 -5.11 -17.40
N ILE A 76 9.01 -6.34 -17.86
CA ILE A 76 8.00 -7.41 -17.77
C ILE A 76 7.69 -7.71 -16.30
N LEU A 77 8.72 -7.88 -15.47
CA LEU A 77 8.54 -8.16 -14.05
C LEU A 77 7.85 -7.01 -13.33
N LEU A 78 8.13 -5.77 -13.70
CA LEU A 78 7.45 -4.59 -13.14
C LEU A 78 5.98 -4.53 -13.58
N THR A 79 5.68 -4.95 -14.81
CA THR A 79 4.30 -5.06 -15.29
C THR A 79 3.53 -6.16 -14.56
N LEU A 80 4.14 -7.34 -14.39
CA LEU A 80 3.55 -8.45 -13.62
C LEU A 80 3.37 -8.07 -12.14
N GLY A 81 4.38 -7.45 -11.54
CA GLY A 81 4.32 -6.92 -10.18
C GLY A 81 3.21 -5.88 -10.03
N GLY A 82 3.06 -4.99 -11.01
CA GLY A 82 1.98 -4.01 -11.07
C GLY A 82 0.59 -4.63 -11.14
N LEU A 83 0.41 -5.67 -11.96
CA LEU A 83 -0.84 -6.42 -12.00
C LEU A 83 -1.12 -7.14 -10.68
N LEU A 84 -0.10 -7.75 -10.08
CA LEU A 84 -0.24 -8.42 -8.79
C LEU A 84 -0.61 -7.42 -7.68
N LEU A 85 -0.02 -6.22 -7.71
CA LEU A 85 -0.40 -5.12 -6.82
C LEU A 85 -1.87 -4.76 -7.01
N ILE A 86 -2.33 -4.53 -8.23
CA ILE A 86 -3.74 -4.19 -8.49
C ILE A 86 -4.67 -5.28 -7.98
N ILE A 87 -4.38 -6.55 -8.30
CA ILE A 87 -5.21 -7.69 -7.88
C ILE A 87 -5.19 -7.81 -6.35
N GLY A 88 -4.02 -7.73 -5.72
CA GLY A 88 -3.87 -7.82 -4.27
C GLY A 88 -4.61 -6.68 -3.56
N THR A 89 -4.46 -5.44 -4.03
CA THR A 89 -5.14 -4.27 -3.45
C THR A 89 -6.66 -4.37 -3.60
N ILE A 90 -7.18 -4.85 -4.73
CA ILE A 90 -8.63 -5.03 -4.91
C ILE A 90 -9.13 -6.21 -4.05
N ALA A 91 -8.49 -7.37 -4.14
CA ALA A 91 -8.98 -8.58 -3.47
C ALA A 91 -8.81 -8.51 -1.95
N LEU A 92 -7.61 -8.20 -1.46
CA LEU A 92 -7.29 -8.18 -0.04
C LEU A 92 -7.81 -6.91 0.63
N ASP A 93 -7.38 -5.74 0.16
CA ASP A 93 -7.61 -4.48 0.86
C ASP A 93 -9.00 -3.88 0.63
N TRP A 94 -9.61 -4.12 -0.53
CA TRP A 94 -10.92 -3.55 -0.86
C TRP A 94 -12.08 -4.48 -0.50
N ILE A 95 -11.89 -5.80 -0.58
CA ILE A 95 -12.97 -6.79 -0.42
C ILE A 95 -12.79 -7.61 0.87
N ILE A 96 -11.73 -8.42 0.95
CA ILE A 96 -11.58 -9.44 2.00
C ILE A 96 -11.42 -8.83 3.39
N LEU A 97 -10.50 -7.86 3.55
CA LEU A 97 -10.23 -7.26 4.85
C LEU A 97 -11.42 -6.48 5.41
N PRO A 98 -12.07 -5.55 4.67
CA PRO A 98 -13.27 -4.88 5.16
C PRO A 98 -14.40 -5.86 5.48
N PHE A 99 -14.58 -6.91 4.69
CA PHE A 99 -15.59 -7.94 4.95
C PHE A 99 -15.32 -8.66 6.28
N LEU A 100 -14.12 -9.19 6.49
CA LEU A 100 -13.78 -9.93 7.71
C LEU A 100 -13.83 -9.03 8.96
N ILE A 101 -13.40 -7.78 8.86
CA ILE A 101 -13.49 -6.82 9.97
C ILE A 101 -14.96 -6.52 10.30
N ASN A 102 -15.83 -6.33 9.31
CA ASN A 102 -17.25 -6.11 9.55
C ASN A 102 -17.95 -7.33 10.17
N VAL A 103 -17.62 -8.54 9.71
CA VAL A 103 -18.11 -9.78 10.33
C VAL A 103 -17.61 -9.88 11.77
N SER A 104 -16.34 -9.53 12.04
CA SER A 104 -15.78 -9.53 13.40
C SER A 104 -16.57 -8.62 14.33
N ASN A 105 -16.81 -7.39 13.86
CA ASN A 105 -17.55 -6.39 14.61
C ASN A 105 -19.00 -6.81 14.83
N THR A 106 -19.62 -7.46 13.84
CA THR A 106 -21.01 -7.96 13.94
C THR A 106 -21.13 -9.10 14.94
N ILE A 107 -20.21 -10.07 14.92
CA ILE A 107 -20.16 -11.18 15.88
C ILE A 107 -19.91 -10.64 17.29
N ALA A 108 -18.93 -9.74 17.44
CA ALA A 108 -18.63 -9.10 18.72
C ALA A 108 -19.85 -8.33 19.24
N ALA A 109 -20.56 -7.59 18.39
CA ALA A 109 -21.79 -6.89 18.79
C ALA A 109 -22.90 -7.86 19.20
N ALA A 110 -23.13 -8.92 18.40
CA ALA A 110 -24.19 -9.90 18.66
C ALA A 110 -23.98 -10.66 19.99
N ILE A 111 -22.73 -10.97 20.34
CA ILE A 111 -22.41 -11.66 21.61
C ILE A 111 -22.36 -10.68 22.78
N ASN A 112 -21.73 -9.51 22.60
CA ASN A 112 -21.48 -8.59 23.72
C ASN A 112 -22.67 -7.70 24.07
N GLN A 113 -23.64 -7.48 23.17
CA GLN A 113 -24.86 -6.71 23.50
C GLN A 113 -25.69 -7.36 24.63
N PRO A 114 -26.03 -8.67 24.56
CA PRO A 114 -26.67 -9.37 25.68
C PRO A 114 -25.82 -9.34 26.95
N THR A 115 -24.50 -9.52 26.82
CA THR A 115 -23.57 -9.49 27.96
C THR A 115 -23.52 -8.11 28.63
N ALA A 116 -23.59 -7.03 27.86
CA ALA A 116 -23.67 -5.67 28.40
C ALA A 116 -24.98 -5.45 29.17
N ALA A 117 -26.12 -5.89 28.63
CA ALA A 117 -27.40 -5.82 29.32
C ALA A 117 -27.41 -6.64 30.62
N ALA A 118 -26.81 -7.84 30.62
CA ALA A 118 -26.65 -8.66 31.81
C ALA A 118 -25.69 -8.01 32.84
N GLN A 119 -24.62 -7.35 32.37
CA GLN A 119 -23.70 -6.60 33.23
C GLN A 119 -24.42 -5.43 33.93
N ASP A 120 -25.27 -4.69 33.22
CA ASP A 120 -26.03 -3.59 33.80
C ASP A 120 -27.03 -4.06 34.86
N GLN A 121 -27.69 -5.20 34.63
CA GLN A 121 -28.55 -5.84 35.63
C GLN A 121 -27.75 -6.33 36.84
N LEU A 122 -26.61 -6.98 36.63
CA LEU A 122 -25.72 -7.42 37.70
C LEU A 122 -25.22 -6.24 38.53
N ASN A 123 -24.79 -5.16 37.89
CA ASN A 123 -24.39 -3.92 38.55
C ASN A 123 -25.53 -3.32 39.37
N THR A 124 -26.76 -3.34 38.85
CA THR A 124 -27.95 -2.87 39.58
C THR A 124 -28.22 -3.72 40.82
N ILE A 125 -28.12 -5.04 40.71
CA ILE A 125 -28.30 -5.97 41.85
C ILE A 125 -27.19 -5.75 42.89
N ILE A 126 -25.93 -5.66 42.47
CA ILE A 126 -24.78 -5.41 43.36
C ILE A 126 -24.94 -4.07 44.08
N ASN A 127 -25.34 -3.01 43.37
CA ASN A 127 -25.61 -1.70 43.98
C ASN A 127 -26.77 -1.77 44.98
N THR A 128 -27.82 -2.51 44.67
CA THR A 128 -28.96 -2.71 45.59
C THR A 128 -28.52 -3.47 46.84
N LEU A 129 -27.73 -4.54 46.69
CA LEU A 129 -27.18 -5.32 47.79
C LEU A 129 -26.22 -4.48 48.65
N ASN A 130 -25.35 -3.67 48.04
CA ASN A 130 -24.42 -2.79 48.75
C ASN A 130 -25.16 -1.66 49.48
N ASN A 131 -26.23 -1.10 48.89
CA ASN A 131 -27.08 -0.11 49.55
C ASN A 131 -27.83 -0.71 50.75
N LEU A 132 -28.30 -1.95 50.62
CA LEU A 132 -28.95 -2.68 51.70
C LEU A 132 -27.96 -3.01 52.82
N SER A 133 -26.74 -3.45 52.47
CA SER A 133 -25.60 -3.64 53.37
C SER A 133 -25.26 -2.37 54.15
N ASN A 134 -25.14 -1.22 53.47
CA ASN A 134 -24.93 0.09 54.10
C ASN A 134 -26.08 0.50 55.04
N THR A 135 -27.32 0.15 54.69
CA THR A 135 -28.50 0.45 55.53
C THR A 135 -28.50 -0.40 56.79
N ILE A 136 -28.17 -1.69 56.68
CA ILE A 136 -28.01 -2.58 57.84
C ILE A 136 -26.87 -2.11 58.73
N GLN A 137 -25.74 -1.68 58.15
CA GLN A 137 -24.59 -1.17 58.91
C GLN A 137 -24.93 0.05 59.78
N LYS A 138 -25.86 0.91 59.31
CA LYS A 138 -26.34 2.07 60.09
C LYS A 138 -27.15 1.66 61.32
N VAL A 139 -27.81 0.49 61.29
CA VAL A 139 -28.63 -0.03 62.38
C VAL A 139 -27.83 -0.96 63.30
N PHE A 140 -26.90 -1.72 62.73
CA PHE A 140 -26.04 -2.66 63.43
C PHE A 140 -24.57 -2.37 63.10
N PRO A 141 -23.85 -1.63 63.96
CA PRO A 141 -22.45 -1.29 63.71
C PRO A 141 -21.58 -2.55 63.78
N GLY A 142 -21.13 -3.02 62.61
CA GLY A 142 -20.26 -4.17 62.42
C GLY A 142 -19.75 -4.22 60.98
N ALA A 143 -18.81 -5.13 60.67
CA ALA A 143 -18.33 -5.34 59.31
C ALA A 143 -19.43 -6.05 58.49
N VAL A 144 -20.10 -5.32 57.60
CA VAL A 144 -21.13 -5.88 56.71
C VAL A 144 -20.46 -6.25 55.37
N PRO A 145 -20.74 -7.43 54.79
CA PRO A 145 -20.12 -7.84 53.54
C PRO A 145 -20.42 -6.87 52.40
N HIS A 146 -19.37 -6.51 51.66
CA HIS A 146 -19.43 -5.72 50.44
C HIS A 146 -19.28 -6.66 49.24
N VAL A 147 -20.18 -6.58 48.26
CA VAL A 147 -20.11 -7.39 47.06
C VAL A 147 -19.27 -6.64 46.02
N ALA A 148 -18.13 -7.21 45.64
CA ALA A 148 -17.28 -6.67 44.59
C ALA A 148 -17.93 -6.77 43.21
N ILE A 149 -17.72 -5.78 42.36
CA ILE A 149 -18.22 -5.78 40.98
C ILE A 149 -17.47 -6.85 40.17
N VAL A 150 -18.20 -7.83 39.67
CA VAL A 150 -17.68 -8.87 38.75
C VAL A 150 -17.97 -8.43 37.32
N HIS A 151 -16.96 -8.51 36.45
CA HIS A 151 -17.12 -8.22 35.03
C HIS A 151 -17.34 -9.52 34.26
N LEU A 152 -18.39 -9.56 33.44
CA LEU A 152 -18.64 -10.65 32.50
C LEU A 152 -17.58 -10.62 31.38
N PRO A 153 -17.06 -11.79 30.96
CA PRO A 153 -16.09 -11.87 29.88
C PRO A 153 -16.70 -11.37 28.56
N LYS A 154 -15.97 -10.50 27.85
CA LYS A 154 -16.34 -10.04 26.51
C LYS A 154 -15.74 -10.96 25.47
N ALA A 155 -16.53 -11.31 24.47
CA ALA A 155 -16.03 -12.05 23.31
C ALA A 155 -15.25 -11.11 22.39
N ASP A 156 -14.07 -11.55 21.96
CA ASP A 156 -13.31 -10.91 20.89
C ASP A 156 -13.71 -11.52 19.54
N GLY A 157 -14.41 -10.73 18.72
CA GLY A 157 -14.83 -11.13 17.39
C GLY A 157 -13.66 -11.50 16.47
N ARG A 158 -12.49 -10.88 16.64
CA ARG A 158 -11.30 -11.15 15.81
C ARG A 158 -10.72 -12.52 16.15
N ALA A 159 -10.62 -12.84 17.44
CA ALA A 159 -10.19 -14.15 17.91
C ALA A 159 -11.11 -15.28 17.41
N LEU A 160 -12.42 -15.04 17.43
CA LEU A 160 -13.41 -16.00 16.91
C LEU A 160 -13.26 -16.21 15.40
N ILE A 161 -13.14 -15.15 14.61
CA ILE A 161 -12.89 -15.28 13.16
C ILE A 161 -11.58 -15.99 12.87
N ASN A 162 -10.50 -15.65 13.59
CA ASN A 162 -9.22 -16.33 13.42
C ASN A 162 -9.34 -17.84 13.69
N SER A 163 -10.11 -18.25 14.70
CA SER A 163 -10.34 -19.68 14.97
C SER A 163 -11.06 -20.39 13.82
N VAL A 164 -12.04 -19.73 13.18
CA VAL A 164 -12.75 -20.26 12.01
C VAL A 164 -11.85 -20.30 10.78
N LEU A 165 -11.06 -19.26 10.53
CA LEU A 165 -10.11 -19.21 9.41
C LEU A 165 -9.08 -20.35 9.52
N VAL A 166 -8.53 -20.59 10.72
CA VAL A 166 -7.61 -21.70 10.97
C VAL A 166 -8.29 -23.04 10.71
N GLN A 167 -9.54 -23.23 11.13
CA GLN A 167 -10.29 -24.47 10.84
C GLN A 167 -10.54 -24.69 9.34
N LEU A 168 -10.68 -23.61 8.58
CA LEU A 168 -10.84 -23.65 7.12
C LEU A 168 -9.50 -23.75 6.37
N ASN A 169 -8.36 -23.84 7.07
CA ASN A 169 -7.01 -23.76 6.51
C ASN A 169 -6.75 -22.47 5.69
N VAL A 170 -7.40 -21.38 6.08
CA VAL A 170 -7.23 -20.04 5.48
C VAL A 170 -6.30 -19.21 6.37
N PRO A 171 -5.44 -18.33 5.82
CA PRO A 171 -4.59 -17.45 6.62
C PRO A 171 -5.40 -16.62 7.62
N THR A 172 -4.82 -16.38 8.79
CA THR A 172 -5.44 -15.54 9.84
C THR A 172 -5.62 -14.10 9.38
N LEU A 173 -6.47 -13.35 10.09
CA LEU A 173 -6.73 -11.95 9.78
C LEU A 173 -5.45 -11.10 9.83
N ASP A 174 -4.54 -11.37 10.77
CA ASP A 174 -3.27 -10.66 10.87
C ASP A 174 -2.35 -10.97 9.68
N SER A 175 -2.33 -12.23 9.24
CA SER A 175 -1.60 -12.62 8.03
C SER A 175 -2.17 -11.95 6.78
N LEU A 176 -3.51 -11.90 6.65
CA LEU A 176 -4.17 -11.22 5.54
C LEU A 176 -3.93 -9.71 5.56
N GLN A 177 -3.91 -9.09 6.74
CA GLN A 177 -3.57 -7.68 6.90
C GLN A 177 -2.13 -7.40 6.48
N TRP A 178 -1.20 -8.27 6.87
CA TRP A 178 0.19 -8.16 6.41
C TRP A 178 0.31 -8.29 4.89
N TRP A 179 -0.37 -9.26 4.28
CA TRP A 179 -0.37 -9.41 2.82
C TRP A 179 -1.03 -8.25 2.08
N GLY A 180 -2.08 -7.66 2.64
CA GLY A 180 -2.68 -6.41 2.15
C GLY A 180 -1.67 -5.27 2.16
N HIS A 181 -1.03 -5.03 3.31
CA HIS A 181 0.05 -4.03 3.42
C HIS A 181 1.23 -4.30 2.49
N PHE A 182 1.64 -5.56 2.31
CA PHE A 182 2.69 -5.94 1.38
C PHE A 182 2.32 -5.59 -0.07
N SER A 183 1.10 -5.94 -0.48
CA SER A 183 0.59 -5.65 -1.83
C SER A 183 0.57 -4.15 -2.06
N LEU A 184 -0.07 -3.42 -1.14
CA LEU A 184 -0.32 -2.00 -1.24
C LEU A 184 0.98 -1.21 -1.27
N SER A 185 1.92 -1.50 -0.37
CA SER A 185 3.24 -0.83 -0.28
C SER A 185 4.20 -1.09 -1.45
N GLY A 186 3.75 -1.66 -2.57
CA GLY A 186 4.60 -1.85 -3.74
C GLY A 186 5.54 -3.05 -3.67
N GLY A 187 5.34 -3.97 -2.71
CA GLY A 187 6.15 -5.20 -2.60
C GLY A 187 6.26 -6.01 -3.88
N PRO A 188 5.16 -6.25 -4.60
CA PRO A 188 5.20 -6.95 -5.89
C PRO A 188 6.08 -6.26 -6.96
N LEU A 189 6.28 -4.94 -6.86
CA LEU A 189 7.06 -4.16 -7.82
C LEU A 189 8.57 -4.25 -7.57
N THR A 190 9.00 -4.60 -6.34
CA THR A 190 10.39 -4.51 -5.89
C THR A 190 11.38 -5.25 -6.79
N LEU A 191 11.07 -6.47 -7.21
CA LEU A 191 11.94 -7.27 -8.09
C LEU A 191 12.08 -6.65 -9.47
N GLY A 192 10.97 -6.21 -10.07
CA GLY A 192 10.99 -5.52 -11.36
C GLY A 192 11.78 -4.22 -11.30
N CYS A 193 11.58 -3.46 -10.22
CA CYS A 193 12.33 -2.25 -9.93
C CYS A 193 13.84 -2.54 -9.80
N LEU A 194 14.24 -3.50 -8.97
CA LEU A 194 15.65 -3.82 -8.76
C LEU A 194 16.36 -4.21 -10.06
N ILE A 195 15.74 -5.09 -10.85
CA ILE A 195 16.31 -5.55 -12.13
C ILE A 195 16.40 -4.39 -13.13
N MET A 196 15.35 -3.58 -13.23
CA MET A 196 15.34 -2.41 -14.11
C MET A 196 16.37 -1.37 -13.68
N GLY A 197 16.53 -1.15 -12.37
CA GLY A 197 17.56 -0.29 -11.80
C GLY A 197 18.98 -0.76 -12.09
N LEU A 198 19.24 -2.08 -12.05
CA LEU A 198 20.55 -2.66 -12.41
C LEU A 198 20.83 -2.64 -13.92
N ALA A 199 19.78 -2.68 -14.74
CA ALA A 199 19.89 -2.68 -16.20
C ALA A 199 20.23 -1.30 -16.79
N LEU A 200 19.80 -0.20 -16.15
CA LEU A 200 19.97 1.16 -16.66
C LEU A 200 21.44 1.67 -16.68
N PRO A 201 22.28 1.42 -15.67
CA PRO A 201 23.70 1.83 -15.67
C PRO A 201 24.54 1.19 -16.77
N HIS A 202 24.21 -0.03 -17.19
CA HIS A 202 24.99 -0.82 -18.15
C HIS A 202 25.07 -0.21 -19.56
N ARG A 203 24.33 0.88 -19.82
CA ARG A 203 24.30 1.55 -21.12
C ARG A 203 25.09 2.87 -21.15
N ASN A 204 25.24 3.54 -20.01
CA ASN A 204 25.83 4.90 -19.94
C ASN A 204 27.22 4.92 -19.29
N ASP A 205 27.82 3.75 -19.02
CA ASP A 205 29.08 3.55 -18.29
C ASP A 205 29.16 4.23 -16.90
N ARG A 206 28.03 4.77 -16.43
CA ARG A 206 27.88 5.45 -15.14
C ARG A 206 26.49 5.21 -14.56
N PRO A 207 26.36 4.96 -13.24
CA PRO A 207 25.07 4.86 -12.59
C PRO A 207 24.34 6.20 -12.70
N THR A 208 23.14 6.19 -13.27
CA THR A 208 22.29 7.38 -13.29
C THR A 208 21.61 7.52 -11.93
N LEU A 209 21.47 8.75 -11.41
CA LEU A 209 20.76 9.01 -10.16
C LEU A 209 19.40 8.27 -10.04
N PRO A 210 18.51 8.27 -11.05
CA PRO A 210 17.26 7.51 -10.97
C PRO A 210 17.46 6.00 -10.83
N SER A 211 18.48 5.41 -11.46
CA SER A 211 18.77 3.98 -11.30
C SER A 211 19.22 3.62 -9.88
N ALA A 212 20.08 4.45 -9.28
CA ALA A 212 20.56 4.25 -7.92
C ALA A 212 19.42 4.41 -6.89
N LEU A 213 18.56 5.42 -7.06
CA LEU A 213 17.38 5.62 -6.21
C LEU A 213 16.41 4.45 -6.31
N LEU A 214 16.21 3.90 -7.51
CA LEU A 214 15.27 2.82 -7.73
C LEU A 214 15.76 1.51 -7.11
N ILE A 215 17.07 1.24 -7.15
CA ILE A 215 17.71 0.14 -6.40
C ILE A 215 17.54 0.37 -4.88
N LEU A 216 17.88 1.57 -4.40
CA LEU A 216 17.81 1.90 -2.98
C LEU A 216 16.40 1.74 -2.42
N PHE A 217 15.39 2.29 -3.08
CA PHE A 217 14.00 2.18 -2.63
C PHE A 217 13.48 0.74 -2.76
N ALA A 218 13.87 -0.02 -3.77
CA ALA A 218 13.50 -1.43 -3.87
C ALA A 218 14.08 -2.25 -2.71
N LEU A 219 15.35 -2.04 -2.36
CA LEU A 219 15.99 -2.72 -1.23
C LEU A 219 15.36 -2.31 0.10
N LEU A 220 15.13 -1.01 0.31
CA LEU A 220 14.47 -0.51 1.52
C LEU A 220 13.05 -1.07 1.65
N ASN A 221 12.30 -1.16 0.55
CA ASN A 221 10.95 -1.71 0.53
C ASN A 221 10.94 -3.21 0.89
N ILE A 222 11.88 -3.99 0.35
CA ILE A 222 12.08 -5.41 0.72
C ILE A 222 12.40 -5.53 2.23
N VAL A 223 13.30 -4.70 2.75
CA VAL A 223 13.64 -4.73 4.20
C VAL A 223 12.42 -4.38 5.05
N CYS A 224 11.66 -3.36 4.66
CA CYS A 224 10.42 -2.97 5.36
C CYS A 224 9.37 -4.09 5.35
N GLN A 225 9.35 -4.92 4.32
CA GLN A 225 8.39 -6.02 4.19
C GLN A 225 8.83 -7.27 4.93
N LEU A 226 10.11 -7.62 4.87
CA LEU A 226 10.65 -8.83 5.54
C LEU A 226 10.73 -8.68 7.05
N VAL A 227 10.90 -7.46 7.57
CA VAL A 227 11.07 -7.21 8.99
C VAL A 227 9.74 -6.74 9.60
N HIS A 228 9.00 -7.68 10.20
CA HIS A 228 7.68 -7.41 10.81
C HIS A 228 7.70 -6.38 11.95
N THR A 229 8.86 -6.06 12.52
CA THR A 229 8.99 -5.03 13.55
C THR A 229 9.02 -3.61 12.98
N ILE A 230 9.22 -3.44 11.67
CA ILE A 230 9.21 -2.13 11.03
C ILE A 230 7.75 -1.68 10.85
N PRO A 231 7.38 -0.47 11.31
CA PRO A 231 6.04 0.04 11.13
C PRO A 231 5.61 0.07 9.65
N PRO A 232 4.36 -0.32 9.32
CA PRO A 232 3.85 -0.34 7.94
C PRO A 232 4.01 0.98 7.18
N LEU A 233 4.04 2.10 7.93
CA LEU A 233 4.33 3.44 7.43
C LEU A 233 5.59 3.51 6.57
N PHE A 234 6.67 2.84 6.96
CA PHE A 234 7.93 2.86 6.21
C PHE A 234 7.81 2.13 4.86
N GLY A 235 6.96 1.09 4.79
CA GLY A 235 6.60 0.43 3.53
C GLY A 235 5.97 1.44 2.56
N ASN A 236 4.98 2.21 3.00
CA ASN A 236 4.31 3.19 2.17
C ASN A 236 5.26 4.34 1.73
N LEU A 237 6.16 4.79 2.61
CA LEU A 237 7.15 5.82 2.25
C LEU A 237 8.11 5.34 1.17
N THR A 238 8.57 4.09 1.25
CA THR A 238 9.42 3.50 0.20
C THR A 238 8.65 3.27 -1.10
N ALA A 239 7.34 2.96 -1.03
CA ALA A 239 6.45 2.88 -2.19
C ALA A 239 6.32 4.23 -2.91
N ILE A 240 6.12 5.32 -2.16
CA ILE A 240 6.13 6.70 -2.70
C ILE A 240 7.45 6.97 -3.42
N GLY A 241 8.57 6.64 -2.78
CA GLY A 241 9.90 6.72 -3.40
C GLY A 241 9.95 5.98 -4.74
N LEU A 242 9.56 4.70 -4.77
CA LEU A 242 9.52 3.89 -6.00
C LEU A 242 8.69 4.55 -7.10
N PHE A 243 7.46 4.96 -6.82
CA PHE A 243 6.58 5.58 -7.81
C PHE A 243 7.12 6.91 -8.35
N LEU A 244 7.68 7.75 -7.48
CA LEU A 244 8.32 9.01 -7.88
C LEU A 244 9.57 8.76 -8.72
N THR A 245 10.35 7.72 -8.40
CA THR A 245 11.54 7.36 -9.19
C THR A 245 11.16 6.86 -10.58
N LEU A 246 10.08 6.09 -10.70
CA LEU A 246 9.53 5.66 -11.99
C LEU A 246 9.00 6.84 -12.83
N ALA A 247 8.33 7.79 -12.18
CA ALA A 247 7.92 9.03 -12.83
C ALA A 247 9.14 9.84 -13.31
N TRP A 248 10.21 9.90 -12.52
CA TRP A 248 11.47 10.54 -12.89
C TRP A 248 12.12 9.87 -14.11
N ILE A 249 12.09 8.54 -14.20
CA ILE A 249 12.58 7.83 -15.39
C ILE A 249 11.79 8.25 -16.63
N GLY A 250 10.46 8.30 -16.54
CA GLY A 250 9.60 8.81 -17.61
C GLY A 250 9.98 10.25 -18.03
N LEU A 251 10.22 11.14 -17.06
CA LEU A 251 10.63 12.52 -17.30
C LEU A 251 12.03 12.63 -17.94
N SER A 252 12.97 11.81 -17.50
CA SER A 252 14.33 11.79 -18.05
C SER A 252 14.34 11.34 -19.51
N ALA A 253 13.54 10.33 -19.86
CA ALA A 253 13.39 9.88 -21.23
C ALA A 253 12.65 10.90 -22.12
N TRP A 254 11.71 11.65 -21.54
CA TRP A 254 11.00 12.73 -22.23
C TRP A 254 11.92 13.93 -22.54
N SER A 255 12.80 14.31 -21.61
CA SER A 255 13.67 15.49 -21.70
C SER A 255 15.00 15.26 -22.43
N ALA A 256 15.65 14.09 -22.28
CA ALA A 256 16.95 13.80 -22.90
C ALA A 256 16.93 13.93 -24.43
N ARG A 257 15.78 13.65 -25.07
CA ARG A 257 15.61 13.70 -26.53
C ARG A 257 15.08 15.02 -27.08
N GLN A 258 14.83 16.03 -26.23
CA GLN A 258 14.67 17.42 -26.69
C GLN A 258 16.02 18.06 -27.00
N ARG A 259 17.07 17.70 -26.24
CA ARG A 259 18.43 18.21 -26.49
C ARG A 259 18.99 17.75 -27.83
N GLU A 260 18.79 16.48 -28.20
CA GLU A 260 19.18 15.97 -29.53
C GLU A 260 18.49 16.67 -30.71
N ILE A 261 17.34 17.33 -30.51
CA ILE A 261 16.63 18.04 -31.58
C ILE A 261 17.12 19.49 -31.69
N VAL A 262 17.42 20.16 -30.57
CA VAL A 262 17.99 21.51 -30.58
C VAL A 262 19.37 21.53 -31.24
N TYR A 263 20.23 20.55 -30.91
CA TYR A 263 21.55 20.46 -31.54
C TYR A 263 21.53 20.01 -33.01
N ALA A 264 20.42 19.43 -33.50
CA ALA A 264 20.29 19.05 -34.91
C ALA A 264 19.69 20.18 -35.79
N ASP A 265 19.10 21.21 -35.17
CA ASP A 265 18.59 22.41 -35.85
C ASP A 265 19.68 23.50 -35.98
N ASP A 266 20.69 23.48 -35.11
CA ASP A 266 21.83 24.42 -35.15
C ASP A 266 22.95 24.00 -36.14
N ASP A 267 22.84 22.81 -36.76
CA ASP A 267 23.79 22.29 -37.77
C ASP A 267 23.34 22.55 -39.22
N GLU A 268 22.39 23.47 -39.47
CA GLU A 268 22.22 24.08 -40.80
C GLU A 268 23.19 25.26 -40.99
N GLU A 269 24.48 24.95 -41.13
CA GLU A 269 25.41 25.82 -41.86
C GLU A 269 25.04 25.79 -43.35
N VAL A 270 24.11 26.66 -43.74
CA VAL A 270 24.04 27.16 -45.11
C VAL A 270 24.90 28.41 -45.16
N VAL A 271 25.91 28.44 -46.05
CA VAL A 271 26.12 29.53 -47.04
C VAL A 271 27.43 29.32 -47.83
N ILE A 272 27.21 28.99 -49.11
CA ILE A 272 27.80 29.56 -50.32
C ILE A 272 29.19 29.09 -50.78
N LEU A 273 29.15 28.28 -51.84
CA LEU A 273 30.14 28.26 -52.93
C LEU A 273 30.24 29.63 -53.58
N GLU A 274 31.41 30.26 -53.59
CA GLU A 274 31.79 31.21 -54.66
C GLU A 274 33.25 30.99 -55.11
N SER A 275 33.34 30.63 -56.40
CA SER A 275 34.46 30.64 -57.37
C SER A 275 35.81 30.04 -57.00
#